data_AF-A0A354EUI6-F1
#
_entry.id   AF-A0A354EUI6-F1
#
_cell.length_a   1.000
_cell.length_b   1.000
_cell.length_c   1.000
_cell.angle_alpha   90.00
_cell.angle_beta   90.00
_cell.angle_gamma   90.00
#
_symmetry.space_group_name_H-M   'P 1'
#
loop_
_entity.id
_entity.type
_entity.pdbx_description
1 polymer ?
#
loop_
_entity_poly.entity_id
_entity_poly.type
_entity_poly.pdbx_seq_one_letter_code
_entity_poly.pdbx_strand_id
1 'polypeptide(L)'
;MSLSGNRFLTRRRALIAGAAAVGASAVGLRACGRSEAPVDEQGRVRLRFALDWRAQADHGGFYQALASGAYEKRGLNVQIVQGGPAVNVPQLLAS
;
A
#
# COMPACT_ATOMS: atom_id res chain seq x y z
N MET A 1 31.49 -21.73 64.34
CA MET A 1 31.18 -21.69 62.90
C MET A 1 30.26 -22.84 62.52
N SER A 2 29.09 -22.49 61.97
CA SER A 2 28.16 -23.25 61.11
C SER A 2 27.88 -24.74 61.40
N LEU A 3 26.67 -25.00 61.90
CA LEU A 3 25.90 -26.24 61.67
C LEU A 3 24.57 -25.83 61.05
N SER A 4 24.33 -26.19 59.80
CA SER A 4 22.98 -26.24 59.23
C SER A 4 22.97 -27.16 58.02
N GLY A 5 22.39 -28.33 58.20
CA GLY A 5 21.91 -29.16 57.10
C GLY A 5 20.42 -28.93 56.89
N ASN A 6 19.94 -29.09 55.66
CA ASN A 6 18.72 -29.87 55.37
C ASN A 6 18.50 -30.04 53.87
N ARG A 7 18.71 -31.27 53.38
CA ARG A 7 18.12 -31.78 52.14
C ARG A 7 16.67 -32.10 52.41
N PHE A 8 15.75 -31.16 52.22
CA PHE A 8 14.33 -31.48 52.26
C PHE A 8 13.55 -30.52 51.36
N LEU A 9 12.70 -31.11 50.52
CA LEU A 9 11.49 -30.51 49.96
C LEU A 9 11.62 -29.79 48.62
N THR A 10 12.01 -30.58 47.61
CA THR A 10 11.11 -30.89 46.48
C THR A 10 9.64 -30.89 46.92
N ARG A 11 8.91 -29.76 46.91
CA ARG A 11 7.43 -29.76 47.08
C ARG A 11 6.68 -28.43 46.96
N ARG A 12 7.13 -27.44 46.19
CA ARG A 12 6.27 -26.26 45.95
C ARG A 12 6.27 -25.87 44.48
N ARG A 13 5.16 -26.25 43.84
CA ARG A 13 4.57 -25.60 42.66
C ARG A 13 5.10 -26.08 41.30
N ALA A 14 5.08 -27.39 41.02
CA ALA A 14 4.09 -27.94 40.08
C ALA A 14 2.72 -27.23 40.18
N LEU A 15 2.11 -26.87 39.05
CA LEU A 15 1.13 -25.79 38.86
C LEU A 15 1.88 -24.46 38.71
N ILE A 16 2.33 -24.04 37.53
CA ILE A 16 1.49 -23.46 36.47
C ILE A 16 2.04 -23.92 35.11
N ALA A 17 1.51 -25.03 34.62
CA ALA A 17 1.43 -25.32 33.20
C ALA A 17 -0.05 -25.14 32.84
N GLY A 18 -0.36 -24.16 31.99
CA GLY A 18 -1.73 -23.95 31.52
C GLY A 18 -2.03 -22.49 31.21
N ALA A 19 -2.37 -22.21 29.95
CA ALA A 19 -2.91 -20.96 29.42
C ALA A 19 -1.91 -19.82 29.11
N ALA A 20 -0.95 -20.08 28.23
CA ALA A 20 -0.33 -19.03 27.40
C ALA A 20 -0.29 -19.43 25.91
N ALA A 21 -1.27 -20.24 25.47
CA ALA A 21 -1.57 -20.47 24.07
C ALA A 21 -2.98 -19.93 23.83
N VAL A 22 -3.19 -19.24 22.70
CA VAL A 22 -4.40 -18.48 22.31
C VAL A 22 -4.34 -17.00 22.75
N GLY A 23 -3.70 -16.17 21.92
CA GLY A 23 -3.71 -14.72 22.14
C GLY A 23 -2.82 -13.88 21.21
N ALA A 24 -2.06 -14.49 20.29
CA ALA A 24 -1.16 -13.78 19.38
C ALA A 24 -1.32 -14.19 17.91
N SER A 25 -2.55 -14.47 17.48
CA SER A 25 -2.86 -14.85 16.09
C SER A 25 -3.95 -13.95 15.49
N ALA A 26 -3.72 -12.63 15.51
CA ALA A 26 -4.55 -11.67 14.77
C ALA A 26 -3.72 -10.62 14.01
N VAL A 27 -2.41 -10.81 13.88
CA VAL A 27 -1.54 -9.99 13.01
C VAL A 27 -1.06 -10.88 11.85
N GLY A 28 -1.99 -11.38 11.04
CA GLY A 28 -1.70 -12.44 10.08
C GLY A 28 -2.08 -12.19 8.62
N LEU A 29 -2.87 -11.15 8.30
CA LEU A 29 -3.30 -10.89 6.92
C LEU A 29 -3.17 -9.41 6.53
N ARG A 30 -1.93 -8.92 6.49
CA ARG A 30 -1.54 -7.78 5.63
C ARG A 30 -0.52 -8.20 4.56
N ALA A 31 -0.53 -9.47 4.17
CA ALA A 31 0.44 -10.04 3.24
C ALA A 31 0.14 -9.74 1.75
N CYS A 32 -1.05 -9.22 1.42
CA CYS A 32 -1.32 -8.62 0.12
C CYS A 32 -1.24 -7.10 0.25
N GLY A 33 -0.04 -6.55 0.06
CA GLY A 33 0.18 -5.11 0.03
C GLY A 33 -0.55 -4.50 -1.17
N ARG A 34 -1.77 -4.01 -0.95
CA ARG A 34 -2.42 -3.07 -1.87
C ARG A 34 -1.65 -1.76 -1.72
N SER A 35 -0.92 -1.35 -2.75
CA SER A 35 -0.40 0.02 -2.81
C SER A 35 -1.61 0.94 -2.95
N GLU A 36 -1.81 1.82 -1.97
CA GLU A 36 -2.85 2.85 -2.02
C GLU A 36 -2.54 3.77 -3.21
N ALA A 37 -3.56 4.15 -3.99
CA ALA A 37 -3.36 5.08 -5.09
C ALA A 37 -2.92 6.45 -4.52
N PRO A 38 -1.93 7.12 -5.13
CA PRO A 38 -1.50 8.43 -4.65
C PRO A 38 -2.65 9.43 -4.79
N VAL A 39 -2.95 10.15 -3.71
CA VAL A 39 -3.99 11.19 -3.67
C VAL A 39 -3.37 12.58 -3.54
N ASP A 40 -4.04 13.59 -4.10
CA ASP A 40 -3.68 15.00 -3.89
C ASP A 40 -4.28 15.59 -2.61
N GLU A 41 -3.96 16.85 -2.32
CA GLU A 41 -4.41 17.57 -1.12
C GLU A 41 -5.93 17.68 -1.04
N GLN A 42 -6.60 17.61 -2.19
CA GLN A 42 -8.06 17.64 -2.32
C GLN A 42 -8.68 16.23 -2.31
N GLY A 43 -7.91 15.19 -2.01
CA GLY A 43 -8.38 13.81 -1.93
C GLY A 43 -8.64 13.15 -3.29
N ARG A 44 -8.16 13.73 -4.39
CA ARG A 44 -8.33 13.17 -5.74
C ARG A 44 -7.20 12.20 -6.06
N VAL A 45 -7.53 11.12 -6.76
CA VAL A 45 -6.52 10.15 -7.21
C VAL A 45 -5.66 10.78 -8.31
N ARG A 46 -4.34 10.79 -8.11
CA ARG A 46 -3.36 11.23 -9.09
C ARG A 46 -3.13 10.15 -10.14
N LEU A 47 -3.25 10.52 -11.40
CA LEU A 47 -3.07 9.62 -12.54
C LEU A 47 -2.22 10.30 -13.61
N ARG A 48 -1.21 9.59 -14.12
CA ARG A 48 -0.49 10.00 -15.33
C ARG A 48 -1.02 9.17 -16.50
N PHE A 49 -1.62 9.84 -17.48
CA PHE A 49 -2.19 9.21 -18.66
C PHE A 49 -1.23 9.40 -19.85
N ALA A 50 -0.49 8.34 -20.19
CA ALA A 50 0.46 8.37 -21.30
C ALA A 50 -0.24 8.04 -22.63
N LEU A 51 -0.06 8.92 -23.62
CA LEU A 51 -0.50 8.70 -24.99
C LEU A 51 0.56 7.93 -25.78
N ASP A 52 0.12 7.20 -26.79
CA ASP A 52 0.99 6.43 -27.68
C ASP A 52 1.82 7.35 -28.60
N TRP A 53 1.22 8.46 -29.05
CA TRP A 53 1.85 9.39 -29.97
C TRP A 53 1.63 10.86 -29.57
N ARG A 54 2.04 11.79 -30.45
CA ARG A 54 1.70 13.20 -30.30
C ARG A 54 0.19 13.40 -30.38
N ALA A 55 -0.31 14.47 -29.78
CA ALA A 55 -1.73 14.80 -29.80
C ALA A 55 -2.30 14.78 -31.23
N GLN A 56 -3.24 13.87 -31.47
CA GLN A 56 -3.97 13.69 -32.72
C GLN A 56 -5.48 13.82 -32.49
N ALA A 57 -6.25 13.81 -33.57
CA ALA A 57 -7.71 13.96 -33.52
C ALA A 57 -8.36 12.96 -32.54
N ASP A 58 -7.88 11.71 -32.53
CA ASP A 58 -8.39 10.65 -31.65
C ASP A 58 -8.12 10.93 -30.16
N HIS A 59 -7.11 11.73 -29.85
CA HIS A 59 -6.78 12.10 -28.47
C HIS A 59 -7.59 13.30 -27.97
N GLY A 60 -8.31 14.00 -28.85
CA GLY A 60 -9.02 15.24 -28.53
C GLY A 60 -10.00 15.10 -27.36
N GLY A 61 -10.66 13.93 -27.24
CA GLY A 61 -11.56 13.64 -26.13
C GLY A 61 -10.88 13.67 -24.75
N PHE A 62 -9.65 13.18 -24.64
CA PHE A 62 -8.89 13.20 -23.38
C PHE A 62 -8.52 14.62 -22.97
N TYR A 63 -8.08 15.43 -23.94
CA TYR A 63 -7.77 16.84 -23.71
C TYR A 63 -9.02 17.66 -23.38
N GLN A 64 -10.16 17.40 -24.03
CA GLN A 64 -11.43 18.05 -23.70
C GLN A 64 -11.91 17.68 -22.29
N ALA A 65 -11.76 16.42 -21.87
CA ALA A 65 -12.11 15.98 -20.52
C ALA A 65 -11.23 16.68 -19.45
N LEU A 66 -9.95 16.89 -19.75
CA LEU A 66 -9.06 17.66 -18.91
C LEU A 66 -9.48 19.14 -18.85
N ALA A 67 -9.68 19.78 -20.01
CA ALA A 67 -10.02 21.20 -20.09
C ALA A 67 -11.38 21.55 -19.47
N SER A 68 -12.36 20.64 -19.53
CA SER A 68 -13.69 20.81 -18.95
C SER A 68 -13.78 20.45 -17.45
N GLY A 69 -12.68 20.00 -16.86
CA GLY A 69 -12.62 19.52 -15.47
C GLY A 69 -13.41 18.23 -15.24
N ALA A 70 -13.69 17.45 -16.30
CA ALA A 70 -14.47 16.22 -16.18
C ALA A 70 -13.77 15.16 -15.30
N TYR A 71 -12.43 15.14 -15.30
CA TYR A 71 -11.65 14.30 -14.42
C TYR A 71 -11.75 14.75 -12.95
N GLU A 72 -11.60 16.04 -12.68
CA GLU A 72 -11.67 16.59 -11.33
C GLU A 72 -13.02 16.35 -10.68
N LYS A 73 -14.11 16.52 -11.45
CA LYS A 73 -15.49 16.22 -11.03
C LYS A 73 -15.70 14.75 -10.63
N ARG A 74 -14.83 13.86 -11.09
CA ARG A 74 -14.83 12.42 -10.77
C ARG A 74 -13.79 12.05 -9.72
N GLY A 75 -13.17 13.03 -9.06
CA GLY A 75 -12.16 12.78 -8.05
C GLY A 75 -10.81 12.34 -8.64
N LEU A 76 -10.50 12.73 -9.88
CA LEU A 76 -9.25 12.39 -10.56
C LEU A 76 -8.41 13.64 -10.84
N ASN A 77 -7.14 13.59 -10.47
CA ASN A 77 -6.12 14.56 -10.87
C ASN A 77 -5.28 13.93 -11.99
N VAL A 78 -5.63 14.25 -13.23
CA VAL A 78 -5.03 13.62 -14.42
C VAL A 78 -3.97 14.53 -15.04
N GLN A 79 -2.77 13.97 -15.25
CA GLN A 79 -1.74 14.58 -16.07
C GLN A 79 -1.60 13.79 -17.37
N ILE A 80 -1.86 14.44 -18.51
CA ILE A 80 -1.63 13.83 -19.81
C ILE A 80 -0.14 13.92 -20.16
N VAL A 81 0.48 12.78 -20.44
CA VAL A 81 1.86 12.67 -20.92
C VAL A 81 1.81 12.40 -22.42
N GLN A 82 2.32 13.34 -23.20
CA GLN A 82 2.35 13.21 -24.65
C GLN A 82 3.32 12.11 -25.07
N GLY A 83 2.92 11.29 -26.04
CA GLY A 83 3.77 10.28 -26.65
C GLY A 83 4.68 10.85 -27.74
N GLY A 84 5.26 9.96 -28.54
CA GLY A 84 6.12 10.33 -29.66
C GLY A 84 7.34 9.42 -29.79
N PRO A 85 8.20 9.66 -30.79
CA PRO A 85 9.30 8.74 -31.14
C PRO A 85 10.36 8.63 -30.05
N ALA A 86 10.45 9.60 -29.14
CA ALA A 86 11.39 9.61 -28.02
C ALA A 86 10.79 9.09 -26.71
N VAL A 87 9.51 8.68 -26.70
CA VAL A 87 8.79 8.30 -25.47
C VAL A 87 8.60 6.79 -25.41
N ASN A 88 9.13 6.16 -24.37
CA ASN A 88 8.94 4.73 -24.11
C ASN A 88 7.79 4.52 -23.11
N VAL A 89 6.57 4.38 -23.63
CA VAL A 89 5.36 4.20 -22.80
C VAL A 89 5.43 2.96 -21.89
N PRO A 90 5.86 1.78 -22.35
CA PRO A 90 6.04 0.62 -21.46
C PRO A 90 6.94 0.90 -20.27
N GLN A 91 8.03 1.63 -20.47
CA GLN A 91 8.94 2.00 -19.38
C GLN A 91 8.29 2.99 -18.40
N LEU A 92 7.49 3.95 -18.90
CA LEU A 92 6.75 4.90 -18.06
C LEU A 92 5.67 4.23 -17.19
N LEU A 93 5.16 3.07 -17.60
CA LEU A 93 4.18 2.30 -16.83
C LEU A 93 4.83 1.40 -15.77
N ALA A 94 6.07 0.98 -16.01
CA ALA A 94 6.83 0.14 -15.07
C ALA A 94 7.52 0.94 -13.95
N SER A 95 7.58 2.27 -14.07
CA SER A 95 8.29 3.19 -13.16
C SER A 95 7.44 3.65 -11.99
#